data_AF-A0AAE2Y9K7-F1
#
_entry.id   AF-A0AAE2Y9K7-F1
#
_cell.length_a   1.000
_cell.length_b   1.000
_cell.length_c   1.000
_cell.angle_alpha   90.00
_cell.angle_beta   90.00
_cell.angle_gamma   90.00
#
_symmetry.space_group_name_H-M   'P 1'
#
loop_
_entity.id
_entity.type
_entity.pdbx_description
1 polymer ?
#
loop_
_entity_poly.entity_id
_entity_poly.type
_entity_poly.pdbx_seq_one_letter_code
_entity_poly.pdbx_strand_id
1 'polypeptide(L)'
;MHKEEKGREHSKEEYLEVKKSLTPTPKEPLKLTEEELTLLSIIGKGRKIFENLYVEFNAPRKAVGKPPLSREELHKILEELKNKELVTLTEVWSTTDKAENYL
;
A
#
# COMPACT_ATOMS: atom_id res chain seq x y z
N MET A 1 29.24 63.60 18.78
CA MET A 1 29.23 62.14 18.95
C MET A 1 27.80 61.71 19.18
N HIS A 2 27.20 60.94 18.26
CA HIS A 2 26.22 59.89 18.53
C HIS A 2 26.07 59.08 17.23
N LYS A 3 26.54 57.83 17.29
CA LYS A 3 26.27 56.76 16.34
C LYS A 3 24.88 56.21 16.63
N GLU A 4 24.19 55.75 15.58
CA GLU A 4 23.28 54.59 15.52
C GLU A 4 22.30 54.81 14.35
N GLU A 5 21.90 53.85 13.53
CA GLU A 5 22.42 52.55 13.14
C GLU A 5 21.70 52.29 11.81
N LYS A 6 22.44 52.13 10.70
CA LYS A 6 21.86 51.60 9.45
C LYS A 6 21.69 50.11 9.66
N GLY A 7 20.45 49.64 9.81
CA GLY A 7 20.20 48.24 10.13
C GLY A 7 18.89 47.70 9.60
N ARG A 8 18.97 47.07 8.41
CA ARG A 8 18.13 45.95 7.93
C ARG A 8 16.63 46.21 7.69
N GLU A 9 16.34 46.72 6.48
CA GLU A 9 15.11 46.43 5.74
C GLU A 9 15.20 45.09 4.97
N HIS A 10 15.99 44.13 5.44
CA HIS A 10 15.81 42.76 5.00
C HIS A 10 14.77 42.13 5.91
N SER A 11 13.85 41.35 5.33
CA SER A 11 12.95 40.41 6.02
C SER A 11 11.52 40.90 6.32
N LYS A 12 10.81 41.43 5.31
CA LYS A 12 9.36 41.17 5.21
C LYS A 12 9.01 40.33 3.99
N GLU A 13 9.67 40.59 2.86
CA GLU A 13 9.51 39.82 1.63
C GLU A 13 10.12 38.42 1.76
N GLU A 14 11.29 38.32 2.40
CA GLU A 14 11.98 37.05 2.66
C GLU A 14 11.15 36.10 3.56
N TYR A 15 10.40 36.63 4.55
CA TYR A 15 9.49 35.81 5.36
C TYR A 15 8.24 35.36 4.60
N LEU A 16 7.79 36.12 3.60
CA LEU A 16 6.64 35.74 2.77
C LEU A 16 7.01 34.61 1.80
N GLU A 17 8.21 34.64 1.23
CA GLU A 17 8.72 33.56 0.38
C GLU A 17 8.99 32.29 1.18
N VAL A 18 9.58 32.41 2.39
CA VAL A 18 9.81 31.25 3.27
C VAL A 18 8.49 30.66 3.78
N LYS A 19 7.44 31.46 4.02
CA LYS A 19 6.12 30.91 4.40
C LYS A 19 5.42 30.17 3.25
N LYS A 20 5.60 30.59 1.99
CA LYS A 20 5.11 29.83 0.82
C LYS A 20 5.85 28.51 0.63
N SER A 21 7.13 28.42 0.99
CA SER A 21 7.89 27.16 0.89
C SER A 21 7.63 26.21 2.07
N LEU A 22 7.18 26.74 3.21
CA LEU A 22 6.85 25.97 4.42
C LEU A 22 5.38 25.54 4.52
N THR A 23 4.48 26.07 3.68
CA THR A 23 3.18 25.44 3.50
C THR A 23 3.40 24.12 2.78
N PRO A 24 3.19 22.94 3.41
CA PRO A 24 3.25 21.69 2.69
C PRO A 24 2.26 21.80 1.55
N THR A 25 2.75 21.77 0.32
CA THR A 25 1.90 21.64 -0.85
C THR A 25 0.97 20.48 -0.55
N PRO A 26 -0.36 20.66 -0.57
CA PRO A 26 -1.26 19.53 -0.40
C PRO A 26 -0.81 18.50 -1.41
N LYS A 27 -0.35 17.34 -0.95
CA LYS A 27 -0.09 16.23 -1.87
C LYS A 27 -1.40 16.05 -2.59
N GLU A 28 -1.42 16.35 -3.90
CA GLU A 28 -2.63 16.20 -4.67
C GLU A 28 -3.18 14.81 -4.37
N PRO A 29 -4.49 14.69 -4.05
CA PRO A 29 -5.07 13.39 -3.81
C PRO A 29 -4.72 12.52 -5.02
N LEU A 30 -4.16 11.34 -4.78
CA LEU A 30 -3.77 10.42 -5.84
C LEU A 30 -5.01 10.15 -6.69
N LYS A 31 -5.07 10.73 -7.88
CA LYS A 31 -6.18 10.51 -8.82
C LYS A 31 -5.81 9.30 -9.66
N LEU A 32 -6.57 8.23 -9.48
CA LEU A 32 -6.46 7.03 -10.29
C LEU A 32 -7.39 7.12 -11.51
N THR A 33 -6.97 6.56 -12.64
CA THR A 33 -7.85 6.39 -13.80
C THR A 33 -8.86 5.27 -13.57
N GLU A 34 -9.89 5.20 -14.40
CA GLU A 34 -10.88 4.10 -14.34
C GLU A 34 -10.23 2.74 -14.60
N GLU A 35 -9.23 2.67 -15.49
CA GLU A 35 -8.46 1.46 -15.76
C GLU A 35 -7.61 1.06 -14.54
N GLU A 36 -6.97 2.02 -13.87
CA GLU A 36 -6.19 1.75 -12.64
C GLU A 36 -7.09 1.25 -11.51
N LEU A 37 -8.27 1.83 -11.32
CA LEU A 37 -9.28 1.36 -10.37
C LEU A 37 -9.79 -0.05 -10.72
N THR A 38 -9.99 -0.32 -12.01
CA THR A 38 -10.41 -1.65 -12.49
C THR A 38 -9.35 -2.70 -12.21
N LEU A 39 -8.09 -2.41 -12.51
CA LEU A 39 -6.95 -3.28 -12.21
C LEU A 39 -6.81 -3.50 -10.70
N LEU A 40 -6.93 -2.46 -9.88
CA LEU A 40 -6.95 -2.59 -8.42
C LEU A 40 -8.08 -3.50 -7.96
N SER A 41 -9.30 -3.34 -8.48
CA SER A 41 -10.44 -4.19 -8.13
C SER A 41 -10.18 -5.67 -8.48
N ILE A 42 -9.59 -5.95 -9.64
CA ILE A 42 -9.21 -7.30 -10.06
C ILE A 42 -8.16 -7.90 -9.09
N ILE A 43 -7.12 -7.12 -8.76
CA ILE A 43 -6.08 -7.49 -7.80
C ILE A 43 -6.70 -7.77 -6.42
N GLY A 44 -7.58 -6.89 -5.94
CA GLY A 44 -8.27 -7.01 -4.67
C GLY A 44 -9.14 -8.27 -4.58
N LYS A 45 -9.83 -8.64 -5.67
CA LYS A 45 -10.57 -9.90 -5.76
C LYS A 45 -9.64 -11.12 -5.65
N GLY A 46 -8.52 -11.12 -6.36
CA GLY A 46 -7.50 -12.18 -6.28
C GLY A 46 -6.98 -12.35 -4.85
N ARG A 47 -6.67 -11.25 -4.16
CA ARG A 47 -6.27 -11.26 -2.74
C ARG A 47 -7.34 -11.88 -1.84
N LYS A 48 -8.62 -11.51 -2.00
CA LYS A 48 -9.72 -12.07 -1.19
C LYS A 48 -9.84 -13.59 -1.37
N ILE A 49 -9.66 -14.09 -2.60
CA ILE A 49 -9.68 -15.55 -2.86
C ILE A 49 -8.55 -16.24 -2.08
N PHE A 50 -7.33 -15.69 -2.12
CA PHE A 50 -6.20 -16.26 -1.38
C PHE A 50 -6.42 -16.23 0.14
N GLU A 51 -6.91 -15.11 0.69
CA GLU A 51 -7.19 -15.02 2.13
C GLU A 51 -8.29 -15.99 2.57
N ASN A 52 -9.35 -16.17 1.76
CA ASN A 52 -10.37 -17.17 2.04
C ASN A 52 -9.78 -18.58 2.06
N LEU A 53 -8.97 -18.93 1.05
CA LEU A 53 -8.26 -20.22 1.01
C LEU A 53 -7.37 -20.41 2.25
N TYR A 54 -6.64 -19.37 2.65
CA TYR A 54 -5.78 -19.39 3.84
C TYR A 54 -6.57 -19.67 5.12
N VAL A 55 -7.70 -19.00 5.31
CA VAL A 55 -8.57 -19.18 6.47
C VAL A 55 -9.20 -20.57 6.46
N GLU A 56 -9.79 -20.99 5.33
CA GLU A 56 -10.46 -22.28 5.17
C GLU A 56 -9.51 -23.45 5.34
N PHE A 57 -8.26 -23.35 4.84
CA PHE A 57 -7.26 -24.40 4.99
C PHE A 57 -6.72 -24.51 6.42
N ASN A 58 -6.55 -23.38 7.12
CA ASN A 58 -6.02 -23.37 8.48
C ASN A 58 -7.07 -23.68 9.55
N ALA A 59 -8.36 -23.42 9.30
CA ALA A 59 -9.45 -23.75 10.21
C ALA A 59 -9.45 -25.23 10.67
N PRO A 60 -9.43 -26.24 9.78
CA PRO A 60 -9.37 -27.64 10.19
C PRO A 60 -8.05 -28.01 10.86
N ARG A 61 -6.92 -27.41 10.46
CA ARG A 61 -5.60 -27.64 11.12
C ARG A 61 -5.64 -27.23 12.58
N LYS A 62 -6.20 -26.05 12.86
CA LYS A 62 -6.42 -25.55 14.22
C LYS A 62 -7.33 -26.48 15.02
N ALA A 63 -8.40 -26.97 14.41
CA ALA A 63 -9.35 -27.89 15.07
C ALA A 63 -8.70 -29.21 15.50
N VAL A 64 -7.68 -29.69 14.78
CA VAL A 64 -6.95 -30.92 15.12
C VAL A 64 -5.62 -30.67 15.85
N GLY A 65 -5.38 -29.45 16.34
CA GLY A 65 -4.17 -29.09 17.08
C GLY A 65 -2.88 -29.00 16.24
N LYS A 66 -3.00 -28.98 14.90
CA LYS A 66 -1.86 -28.75 14.01
C LYS A 66 -1.58 -27.24 13.89
N PRO A 67 -0.31 -26.81 13.80
CA PRO A 67 0.02 -25.41 13.57
C PRO A 67 -0.56 -24.96 12.21
N PRO A 68 -1.12 -23.74 12.14
CA PRO A 68 -1.52 -23.14 10.87
C PRO A 68 -0.28 -22.96 10.00
N LEU A 69 -0.46 -23.08 8.68
CA LEU A 69 0.57 -22.72 7.73
C LEU A 69 0.68 -21.20 7.62
N SER A 70 1.89 -20.71 7.36
CA SER A 70 2.13 -19.33 6.94
C SER A 70 1.61 -19.11 5.51
N ARG A 71 1.52 -17.83 5.10
CA ARG A 71 1.13 -17.49 3.73
C ARG A 71 2.14 -18.01 2.71
N GLU A 72 3.43 -17.93 3.02
CA GLU A 72 4.51 -18.43 2.17
C GLU A 72 4.45 -19.94 2.00
N GLU A 73 4.15 -20.68 3.07
CA GLU A 73 3.98 -22.14 3.01
C GLU A 73 2.78 -22.54 2.16
N LEU A 74 1.65 -21.83 2.30
CA LEU A 74 0.47 -22.07 1.47
C LEU A 74 0.74 -21.75 -0.01
N HIS A 75 1.49 -20.68 -0.29
CA HIS A 75 1.90 -20.33 -1.65
C HIS A 75 2.78 -21.42 -2.30
N LYS A 76 3.72 -22.00 -1.54
CA LYS A 76 4.54 -23.13 -2.04
C LYS A 76 3.67 -24.32 -2.44
N ILE A 77 2.65 -24.65 -1.64
CA ILE A 77 1.71 -25.73 -1.95
C ILE A 77 0.95 -25.42 -3.25
N LEU A 78 0.48 -24.17 -3.43
CA LEU A 78 -0.19 -23.76 -4.66
C LEU A 78 0.73 -23.86 -5.89
N GLU A 79 2.01 -23.48 -5.76
CA GLU A 79 3.01 -23.63 -6.83
C GLU A 79 3.25 -25.10 -7.19
N GLU A 80 3.33 -25.98 -6.19
CA GLU A 80 3.42 -27.43 -6.44
C GLU A 80 2.17 -27.97 -7.16
N LEU A 81 0.97 -27.49 -6.82
CA LEU A 81 -0.26 -27.87 -7.51
C LEU A 81 -0.28 -27.37 -8.96
N LYS A 82 0.27 -26.18 -9.22
CA LYS A 82 0.44 -25.67 -10.59
C LYS A 82 1.44 -26.49 -11.39
N ASN A 83 2.57 -26.85 -10.80
CA ASN A 83 3.56 -27.70 -11.46
C ASN A 83 3.00 -29.09 -11.81
N LYS A 84 1.96 -29.53 -11.09
CA LYS A 84 1.19 -30.75 -11.39
C LYS A 84 0.03 -30.51 -12.36
N GLU A 85 -0.10 -29.30 -12.90
CA GLU A 85 -1.17 -28.88 -13.82
C GLU A 85 -2.59 -29.04 -13.23
N LEU A 86 -2.72 -29.09 -11.89
CA LEU A 86 -4.00 -29.24 -11.20
C LEU A 86 -4.70 -27.91 -10.96
N VAL A 87 -3.92 -26.83 -10.92
CA VAL A 87 -4.40 -25.46 -10.82
C VAL A 87 -3.57 -24.57 -11.73
N THR A 88 -4.14 -23.52 -12.27
CA THR A 88 -3.36 -22.42 -12.84
C THR A 88 -3.14 -21.40 -11.72
N LEU A 89 -1.89 -21.05 -11.37
CA LEU A 89 -1.69 -19.94 -10.42
C LEU A 89 -2.26 -18.67 -11.04
N THR A 90 -3.22 -18.08 -10.34
CA THR A 90 -3.34 -16.63 -10.26
C THR A 90 -2.14 -16.13 -9.48
N GLU A 91 -1.25 -15.38 -10.14
CA GLU A 91 -0.23 -14.59 -9.44
C GLU A 91 -0.91 -13.80 -8.31
N VAL A 92 -0.34 -13.87 -7.11
CA VAL A 92 -0.87 -13.12 -5.97
C VAL A 92 -0.36 -11.69 -6.08
N TRP A 93 -1.13 -10.86 -6.78
CA TRP A 93 -0.90 -9.42 -6.78
C TRP A 93 -1.37 -8.86 -5.43
N SER A 94 -0.47 -8.29 -4.65
CA SER A 94 -0.81 -7.64 -3.37
C SER A 94 -1.00 -6.15 -3.56
N THR A 95 -2.15 -5.60 -3.13
CA THR A 95 -2.32 -4.16 -2.97
C THR A 95 -1.57 -3.68 -1.72
N THR A 96 -0.88 -2.53 -1.81
CA THR A 96 -0.33 -1.88 -0.61
C THR A 96 -1.44 -1.31 0.28
N ASP A 97 -1.14 -1.02 1.55
CA ASP A 97 -2.09 -0.37 2.48
C ASP A 97 -2.71 0.92 1.93
N LYS A 98 -1.98 1.63 1.06
CA LYS A 98 -2.50 2.83 0.38
C LYS A 98 -3.59 2.49 -0.62
N ALA A 99 -3.45 1.39 -1.34
CA ALA A 99 -4.38 0.93 -2.35
C ALA A 99 -5.65 0.31 -1.75
N GLU A 100 -5.62 -0.14 -0.48
CA GLU A 100 -6.83 -0.61 0.22
C GLU A 100 -7.92 0.45 0.33
N ASN A 101 -7.57 1.73 0.39
CA ASN A 101 -8.55 2.83 0.43
C ASN A 101 -9.38 2.98 -0.86
N TYR A 102 -9.08 2.18 -1.88
CA TYR A 102 -9.69 2.22 -3.21
C TYR A 102 -10.37 0.89 -3.60
N LEU A 103 -10.39 -0.11 -2.72
CA LEU A 103 -10.99 -1.45 -2.91
C LEU A 103 -12.30 -1.63 -2.13
#